data_AF-A0A9X2WLU4-F1
#
_entry.id   AF-A0A9X2WLU4-F1
#
_cell.length_a   1.000
_cell.length_b   1.000
_cell.length_c   1.000
_cell.angle_alpha   90.00
_cell.angle_beta   90.00
_cell.angle_gamma   90.00
#
_symmetry.space_group_name_H-M   'P 1'
#
loop_
_entity.id
_entity.type
_entity.pdbx_description
1 polymer ?
#
loop_
_entity_poly.entity_id
_entity_poly.type
_entity_poly.pdbx_seq_one_letter_code
_entity_poly.pdbx_strand_id
1 'polypeptide(L)' 'MNIKSRLMALGLTGALLTGGVFIATQEGQVNGTYIDPAGIITACFGHTSAALQNGMSFTEAQCLDSNA' A
#
# COMPACT_ATOMS: atom_id res chain seq x y z
N MET A 1 -24.63 14.37 -12.74
CA MET A 1 -24.18 13.02 -12.35
C MET A 1 -25.37 12.22 -11.82
N ASN A 2 -25.65 11.03 -12.34
CA ASN A 2 -26.82 10.22 -11.93
C ASN A 2 -26.56 9.50 -10.59
N ILE A 3 -27.62 9.10 -9.86
CA ILE A 3 -27.57 8.37 -8.59
C ILE A 3 -26.70 7.12 -8.68
N LYS A 4 -26.71 6.41 -9.83
CA LYS A 4 -25.86 5.23 -10.07
C LYS A 4 -24.38 5.60 -9.99
N SER A 5 -23.96 6.65 -10.68
CA SER A 5 -22.57 7.12 -10.66
C SER A 5 -22.16 7.63 -9.27
N ARG A 6 -23.08 8.30 -8.55
CA ARG A 6 -22.83 8.73 -7.17
C ARG A 6 -22.62 7.53 -6.24
N LEU A 7 -23.45 6.49 -6.36
CA LEU A 7 -23.36 5.30 -5.53
C LEU A 7 -22.09 4.50 -5.81
N MET A 8 -21.69 4.39 -7.09
CA MET A 8 -20.40 3.79 -7.45
C MET A 8 -19.22 4.56 -6.86
N ALA A 9 -19.23 5.90 -6.99
CA ALA A 9 -18.16 6.73 -6.42
C ALA A 9 -18.07 6.57 -4.90
N LEU A 10 -19.21 6.65 -4.19
CA LEU A 10 -19.26 6.46 -2.75
C LEU A 10 -18.81 5.06 -2.32
N GLY A 11 -19.24 4.02 -3.04
CA GLY A 11 -18.84 2.64 -2.78
C GLY A 11 -17.34 2.42 -2.97
N LEU A 12 -16.77 2.96 -4.06
CA LEU A 12 -15.33 2.87 -4.33
C LEU A 12 -14.51 3.63 -3.27
N THR A 13 -14.88 4.86 -2.96
CA THR A 13 -14.22 5.64 -1.90
C THR A 13 -14.30 4.92 -0.56
N GLY A 14 -15.46 4.37 -0.21
CA GLY A 14 -15.65 3.62 1.03
C GLY A 14 -14.71 2.40 1.10
N ALA A 15 -14.66 1.60 0.04
CA ALA A 15 -13.81 0.42 -0.02
C ALA A 15 -12.31 0.74 0.03
N LEU A 16 -11.87 1.81 -0.65
CA LEU A 16 -10.46 2.23 -0.62
C LEU A 16 -10.06 2.71 0.79
N LEU A 17 -10.91 3.51 1.44
CA LEU A 17 -10.63 4.00 2.80
C LEU A 17 -10.59 2.88 3.83
N THR A 18 -11.59 2.00 3.84
CA THR A 18 -11.62 0.89 4.80
C THR A 18 -10.52 -0.12 4.55
N GLY A 19 -10.22 -0.42 3.28
CA GLY A 19 -9.09 -1.25 2.89
C GLY A 19 -7.75 -0.67 3.35
N GLY A 20 -7.51 0.63 3.09
CA GLY A 20 -6.27 1.30 3.50
C GLY A 20 -6.06 1.27 5.02
N VAL A 21 -7.09 1.58 5.81
CA VAL A 21 -7.00 1.51 7.27
C VAL A 21 -6.74 0.09 7.75
N PHE A 22 -7.43 -0.90 7.19
CA PHE A 22 -7.27 -2.30 7.56
C PHE A 22 -5.82 -2.77 7.34
N ILE A 23 -5.26 -2.52 6.15
CA ILE A 23 -3.87 -2.86 5.82
C ILE A 23 -2.89 -2.18 6.78
N ALA A 24 -3.03 -0.87 7.01
CA ALA A 24 -2.13 -0.13 7.88
C ALA A 24 -2.12 -0.65 9.33
N THR A 25 -3.26 -1.13 9.81
CA THR A 25 -3.38 -1.67 11.17
C THR A 25 -2.88 -3.11 11.32
N GLN A 26 -2.96 -3.93 10.26
CA GLN A 26 -2.75 -5.37 10.34
C GLN A 26 -1.37 -5.82 9.85
N GLU A 27 -0.79 -5.14 8.85
CA GLU A 27 0.47 -5.58 8.21
C GLU A 27 1.72 -5.02 8.90
N GLY A 28 1.61 -3.85 9.55
CA GLY A 28 2.77 -3.10 10.02
C GLY A 28 3.54 -2.42 8.88
N GLN A 29 4.48 -1.54 9.21
CA GLN A 29 5.20 -0.73 8.24
C GLN A 29 6.72 -0.81 8.42
N VAL A 30 7.43 -1.02 7.32
CA VAL A 30 8.90 -0.97 7.26
C VAL A 30 9.34 0.04 6.21
N ASN A 31 9.94 1.16 6.63
CA ASN A 31 10.35 2.29 5.76
C ASN A 31 11.66 2.01 4.99
N GLY A 32 11.84 0.76 4.57
CA GLY A 32 12.97 0.30 3.79
C GLY A 32 12.75 -1.12 3.32
N THR A 33 13.62 -1.60 2.44
CA THR A 33 13.51 -2.95 1.88
C THR A 33 14.02 -4.00 2.85
N TYR A 34 13.31 -5.12 2.93
CA TYR A 34 13.73 -6.34 3.63
C TYR A 34 13.45 -7.56 2.74
N ILE A 35 14.07 -8.69 3.08
CA ILE A 35 13.79 -9.98 2.43
C ILE A 35 12.80 -10.72 3.32
N ASP A 36 11.64 -11.06 2.77
CA ASP A 36 10.62 -11.80 3.49
C ASP A 36 10.94 -13.31 3.58
N PRO A 37 10.17 -14.11 4.34
CA PRO A 37 10.40 -15.57 4.45
C PRO A 37 10.29 -16.34 3.12
N ALA A 38 9.65 -15.77 2.09
CA ALA A 38 9.57 -16.35 0.75
C ALA A 38 10.78 -15.96 -0.13
N GLY A 39 11.70 -15.14 0.37
CA GLY A 39 12.88 -14.68 -0.36
C GLY A 39 12.62 -13.50 -1.31
N ILE A 40 11.51 -12.79 -1.13
CA ILE A 40 11.13 -11.65 -1.98
C ILE A 40 11.56 -10.34 -1.31
N ILE A 41 12.06 -9.40 -2.13
CA ILE A 41 12.38 -8.04 -1.67
C ILE A 41 11.05 -7.29 -1.51
N THR A 42 10.80 -6.84 -0.29
CA THR A 42 9.52 -6.27 0.16
C THR A 42 9.78 -4.96 0.93
N ALA A 43 8.84 -4.01 0.88
CA ALA A 43 8.93 -2.72 1.58
C ALA A 43 7.55 -2.23 2.07
N CYS A 44 7.54 -1.21 2.94
CA CYS A 44 6.33 -0.53 3.41
C CYS A 44 5.30 -1.51 4.02
N PHE A 45 4.05 -1.49 3.55
CA PHE A 45 2.97 -2.41 3.97
C PHE A 45 2.97 -3.69 3.12
N GLY A 46 4.10 -4.40 3.06
CA GLY A 46 4.21 -5.64 2.27
C GLY A 46 4.25 -5.42 0.74
N HIS A 47 4.64 -4.23 0.28
CA HIS A 47 4.75 -3.93 -1.15
C HIS A 47 5.90 -4.71 -1.79
N THR A 48 5.64 -5.32 -2.95
CA THR A 48 6.63 -6.04 -3.75
C THR A 48 6.63 -5.48 -5.18
N SER A 49 7.82 -5.29 -5.74
CA SER A 49 8.00 -4.79 -7.11
C SER A 49 9.35 -5.20 -7.66
N ALA A 50 9.42 -5.41 -8.98
CA ALA A 50 10.68 -5.68 -9.68
C ALA A 50 11.66 -4.49 -9.66
N ALA A 51 11.16 -3.29 -9.32
CA ALA A 51 12.00 -2.10 -9.14
C ALA A 51 12.70 -2.07 -7.77
N LEU A 52 12.27 -2.88 -6.80
CA LEU A 52 12.85 -2.89 -5.47
C LEU A 52 14.25 -3.50 -5.48
N GLN A 53 15.20 -2.79 -4.86
CA GLN A 53 16.56 -3.25 -4.61
C GLN A 53 16.85 -3.26 -3.12
N ASN A 54 17.74 -4.15 -2.69
CA ASN A 54 18.10 -4.24 -1.29
C ASN A 54 18.82 -2.96 -0.80
N GLY A 55 18.47 -2.50 0.39
CA GLY A 55 19.05 -1.33 1.04
C GLY A 55 18.37 0.01 0.72
N MET A 56 17.26 0.01 0.00
CA MET A 56 16.48 1.23 -0.23
C MET A 56 15.72 1.64 1.04
N SER A 57 15.50 2.94 1.19
CA SER A 57 14.76 3.54 2.31
C SER A 57 13.70 4.49 1.75
N PHE A 58 12.56 4.54 2.42
CA PHE A 58 11.40 5.31 1.98
C PHE A 58 10.94 6.27 3.06
N THR A 59 10.45 7.42 2.63
CA THR A 59 9.68 8.30 3.50
C THR A 59 8.30 7.71 3.74
N GLU A 60 7.64 8.12 4.82
CA GLU A 60 6.24 7.75 5.10
C GLU A 60 5.33 8.03 3.90
N ALA A 61 5.52 9.19 3.26
CA ALA A 61 4.73 9.60 2.10
C ALA A 61 4.95 8.66 0.90
N GLN A 62 6.19 8.21 0.67
CA GLN A 62 6.49 7.24 -0.39
C GLN A 62 5.87 5.87 -0.12
N CYS A 63 5.66 5.49 1.15
CA CYS A 63 4.95 4.25 1.49
C CYS A 63 3.43 4.35 1.34
N LEU A 64 2.87 5.57 1.46
CA LEU A 64 1.43 5.82 1.26
C LEU A 64 1.08 6.01 -0.21
N ASP A 65 2.02 6.53 -1.00
CA ASP A 65 1.94 6.54 -2.44
C ASP A 65 2.38 5.17 -3.00
N SER A 66 1.86 4.79 -4.17
CA SER A 66 2.29 3.56 -4.86
C SER A 66 3.68 3.69 -5.52
N ASN A 67 4.58 4.48 -4.93
CA ASN A 67 5.92 4.84 -5.43
C ASN A 67 7.06 4.31 -4.53
N ALA A 68 6.76 3.32 -3.68
CA ALA A 68 7.76 2.50 -3.02
C ALA A 68 8.46 1.58 -4.05
#